data_AF-A0A939WXQ8-F1
#
_entry.id   AF-A0A939WXQ8-F1
#
_cell.length_a   1.000
_cell.length_b   1.000
_cell.length_c   1.000
_cell.angle_alpha   90.00
_cell.angle_beta   90.00
_cell.angle_gamma   90.00
#
_symmetry.space_group_name_H-M   'P 1'
#
loop_
_entity.id
_entity.type
_entity.pdbx_description
1 polymer ?
#
loop_
_entity_poly.entity_id
_entity_poly.type
_entity_poly.pdbx_seq_one_letter_code
_entity_poly.pdbx_strand_id
1 'polypeptide(L)'
;MIYSLLISCLLVILYVGVTIWRHKQLPESISSLVYNLPKPWQWVWIVWMWAVTFTMAPAFIEAMPDNFRFLAFLTIACLLFVGAMPLVKNERNTLHNILGIAAGVFSQVCVAIMYLDWIAFWGFFLFLAGSSYIQPEGWMGRTVDGKNVLLSELCCFITVIGAILIILL
;
A
#
# COMPACT_ATOMS: atom_id res chain seq x y z
N MET A 1 -15.26 -14.51 -1.11
CA MET A 1 -14.45 -13.42 -0.55
C MET A 1 -12.95 -13.72 -0.66
N ILE A 2 -12.52 -14.94 -0.32
CA ILE A 2 -11.15 -15.43 -0.57
C ILE A 2 -10.73 -15.29 -2.04
N TYR A 3 -11.58 -15.64 -3.02
CA TYR A 3 -11.22 -15.49 -4.44
C TYR A 3 -10.91 -14.04 -4.84
N SER A 4 -11.66 -13.07 -4.33
CA SER A 4 -11.42 -11.64 -4.58
C SER A 4 -10.11 -11.18 -3.95
N LEU A 5 -9.79 -11.68 -2.75
CA LEU A 5 -8.51 -11.45 -2.10
C LEU A 5 -7.34 -12.00 -2.93
N LEU A 6 -7.46 -13.24 -3.43
CA LEU A 6 -6.45 -13.85 -4.31
C LEU A 6 -6.27 -13.09 -5.63
N ILE A 7 -7.36 -12.57 -6.20
CA ILE A 7 -7.31 -11.68 -7.38
C ILE A 7 -6.52 -10.41 -7.05
N SER A 8 -6.71 -9.80 -5.87
CA SER A 8 -5.95 -8.61 -5.46
C SER A 8 -4.45 -8.91 -5.40
N CYS A 9 -4.05 -10.05 -4.84
CA CYS A 9 -2.65 -10.50 -4.80
C CYS A 9 -2.09 -10.71 -6.21
N LEU A 10 -2.85 -11.36 -7.09
CA LEU A 10 -2.45 -11.59 -8.48
C LEU A 10 -2.22 -10.27 -9.23
N LEU A 11 -3.12 -9.29 -9.06
CA LEU A 11 -2.97 -7.97 -9.66
C LEU A 11 -1.70 -7.25 -9.15
N VAL A 12 -1.39 -7.36 -7.86
CA VAL A 12 -0.15 -6.82 -7.25
C VAL A 12 1.10 -7.46 -7.86
N ILE A 13 1.14 -8.79 -7.88
CA ILE A 13 2.27 -9.57 -8.41
C ILE A 13 2.50 -9.26 -9.89
N LEU A 14 1.45 -9.27 -10.70
CA LEU A 14 1.54 -9.02 -12.14
C LEU A 14 2.07 -7.62 -12.42
N TYR A 15 1.54 -6.60 -11.76
CA TYR A 15 1.94 -5.22 -12.04
C TYR A 15 3.37 -4.92 -11.57
N VAL A 16 3.72 -5.30 -10.34
CA VAL A 16 5.08 -5.14 -9.82
C VAL A 16 6.07 -5.96 -10.67
N GLY A 17 5.73 -7.22 -11.00
CA GLY A 17 6.56 -8.10 -11.81
C GLY A 17 6.80 -7.57 -13.23
N VAL A 18 5.74 -7.10 -13.92
CA VAL A 18 5.86 -6.47 -15.25
C VAL A 18 6.73 -5.22 -15.18
N THR A 19 6.60 -4.43 -14.12
CA THR A 19 7.37 -3.20 -13.94
C THR A 19 8.86 -3.50 -13.74
N ILE A 20 9.20 -4.47 -12.87
CA ILE A 20 10.58 -4.93 -12.68
C ILE A 20 11.15 -5.48 -14.00
N TRP A 21 10.37 -6.29 -14.72
CA TRP A 21 10.81 -6.88 -15.99
C TRP A 21 11.11 -5.81 -17.06
N ARG A 22 10.25 -4.79 -17.17
CA ARG A 22 10.43 -3.70 -18.15
C ARG A 22 11.57 -2.76 -17.81
N HIS A 23 11.71 -2.38 -16.53
CA HIS A 23 12.67 -1.35 -16.11
C HIS A 23 14.00 -1.93 -15.61
N LYS A 24 14.12 -3.26 -15.45
CA LYS A 24 15.30 -3.97 -14.92
C LYS A 24 15.79 -3.45 -13.57
N GLN A 25 14.92 -2.79 -12.82
CA GLN A 25 15.21 -2.17 -11.53
C GLN A 25 14.00 -2.34 -10.61
N LEU A 26 14.25 -2.40 -9.30
CA LEU A 26 13.20 -2.35 -8.30
C LEU A 26 12.66 -0.92 -8.22
N PRO A 27 11.34 -0.74 -8.18
CA PRO A 27 10.76 0.59 -8.06
C PRO A 27 11.00 1.19 -6.67
N GLU A 28 10.97 2.52 -6.59
CA GLU A 28 11.11 3.23 -5.31
C GLU A 28 9.88 3.07 -4.40
N SER A 29 8.74 2.74 -4.96
CA SER A 29 7.53 2.35 -4.23
C SER A 29 6.53 1.85 -5.27
N ILE A 30 5.56 1.04 -4.86
CA ILE A 30 4.39 0.70 -5.68
C ILE A 30 3.71 2.01 -6.09
N SER A 31 3.44 2.87 -5.11
CA SER A 31 2.71 4.13 -5.32
C SER A 31 3.41 5.17 -6.21
N SER A 32 4.71 5.03 -6.47
CA SER A 32 5.48 5.95 -7.34
C SER A 32 5.51 5.51 -8.80
N LEU A 33 5.09 4.28 -9.11
CA LEU A 33 5.16 3.70 -10.46
C LEU A 33 4.38 4.49 -11.49
N VAL A 34 3.30 5.13 -11.07
CA VAL A 34 2.49 5.99 -11.94
C VAL A 34 3.25 7.17 -12.52
N TYR A 35 4.22 7.73 -11.78
CA TYR A 35 4.99 8.88 -12.25
C TYR A 35 5.99 8.51 -13.35
N ASN A 36 6.26 7.22 -13.53
CA ASN A 36 7.06 6.69 -14.64
C ASN A 36 6.22 6.41 -15.90
N LEU A 37 4.89 6.43 -15.80
CA LEU A 37 4.00 6.24 -16.95
C LEU A 37 3.81 7.57 -17.70
N PRO A 38 3.78 7.56 -19.05
CA PRO A 38 3.37 8.72 -19.81
C PRO A 38 1.95 9.13 -19.40
N LYS A 39 1.66 10.44 -19.34
CA LYS A 39 0.34 10.99 -18.98
C LYS A 39 -0.88 10.23 -19.54
N PRO A 40 -0.96 9.87 -20.85
CA PRO A 40 -2.11 9.15 -21.39
C PRO A 40 -2.30 7.74 -20.84
N TRP A 41 -1.33 7.19 -20.11
CA TRP A 41 -1.38 5.85 -19.52
C TRP A 41 -1.51 5.88 -17.99
N GLN A 42 -1.46 7.06 -17.35
CA GLN A 42 -1.61 7.17 -15.90
C GLN A 42 -2.98 6.72 -15.40
N TRP A 43 -4.03 6.80 -16.23
CA TRP A 43 -5.35 6.28 -15.85
C TRP A 43 -5.35 4.75 -15.64
N VAL A 44 -4.48 4.00 -16.32
CA VAL A 44 -4.35 2.55 -16.15
C VAL A 44 -3.88 2.21 -14.74
N TRP A 45 -2.97 3.03 -14.19
CA TRP A 45 -2.53 2.90 -12.81
C TRP A 45 -3.68 3.08 -11.81
N ILE A 46 -4.54 4.07 -12.04
CA ILE A 46 -5.68 4.36 -11.16
C ILE A 46 -6.64 3.19 -11.16
N VAL A 47 -7.02 2.71 -12.36
CA VAL A 47 -7.88 1.55 -12.53
C VAL A 47 -7.29 0.34 -11.83
N TRP A 48 -5.98 0.13 -11.96
CA TRP A 48 -5.29 -0.96 -11.29
C TRP A 48 -5.31 -0.83 -9.76
N MET A 49 -4.97 0.34 -9.20
CA MET A 49 -5.01 0.60 -7.76
C MET A 49 -6.42 0.39 -7.19
N TRP A 50 -7.43 0.87 -7.90
CA TRP A 50 -8.83 0.71 -7.51
C TRP A 50 -9.26 -0.76 -7.64
N ALA A 51 -8.86 -1.46 -8.69
CA ALA A 51 -9.15 -2.88 -8.84
C ALA A 51 -8.56 -3.70 -7.68
N VAL A 52 -7.29 -3.49 -7.32
CA VAL A 52 -6.65 -4.13 -6.16
C VAL A 52 -7.42 -3.80 -4.88
N THR A 53 -7.74 -2.52 -4.68
CA THR A 53 -8.38 -2.06 -3.44
C THR A 53 -9.81 -2.60 -3.30
N PHE A 54 -10.64 -2.53 -4.36
CA PHE A 54 -12.02 -3.02 -4.33
C PHE A 54 -12.11 -4.54 -4.28
N THR A 55 -11.15 -5.27 -4.87
CA THR A 55 -11.14 -6.74 -4.78
C THR A 55 -10.73 -7.23 -3.39
N MET A 56 -9.86 -6.48 -2.69
CA MET A 56 -9.48 -6.76 -1.30
C MET A 56 -10.56 -6.32 -0.28
N ALA A 57 -11.28 -5.23 -0.56
CA ALA A 57 -12.15 -4.56 0.40
C ALA A 57 -13.18 -5.46 1.13
N PRO A 58 -13.95 -6.33 0.45
CA PRO A 58 -14.95 -7.15 1.13
C PRO A 58 -14.33 -8.06 2.19
N ALA A 59 -13.26 -8.78 1.83
CA ALA A 59 -12.57 -9.69 2.74
C ALA A 59 -11.92 -8.93 3.92
N PHE A 60 -11.39 -7.74 3.66
CA PHE A 60 -10.77 -6.93 4.71
C PHE A 60 -11.80 -6.41 5.71
N ILE A 61 -12.96 -5.93 5.25
CA ILE A 61 -14.02 -5.43 6.14
C ILE A 61 -14.63 -6.58 6.96
N GLU A 62 -14.80 -7.76 6.37
CA GLU A 62 -15.35 -8.93 7.08
C GLU A 62 -14.40 -9.49 8.14
N ALA A 63 -13.10 -9.51 7.86
CA ALA A 63 -12.10 -9.98 8.82
C ALA A 63 -11.96 -9.09 10.06
N MET A 64 -12.43 -7.83 10.00
CA MET A 64 -12.36 -6.92 11.13
C MET A 64 -13.52 -7.11 12.11
N PRO A 65 -13.27 -7.02 13.43
CA PRO A 65 -14.34 -6.97 14.43
C PRO A 65 -15.27 -5.78 14.18
N ASP A 66 -16.56 -5.93 14.47
CA ASP A 66 -17.62 -4.94 14.15
C ASP A 66 -17.26 -3.52 14.59
N ASN A 67 -16.74 -3.35 15.81
CA ASN A 67 -16.35 -2.06 16.39
C ASN A 67 -15.16 -1.39 15.69
N PHE A 68 -14.41 -2.13 14.87
CA PHE A 68 -13.17 -1.67 14.23
C PHE A 68 -13.22 -1.70 12.71
N ARG A 69 -14.36 -2.07 12.09
CA ARG A 69 -14.53 -2.05 10.63
C ARG A 69 -14.24 -0.69 9.99
N PHE A 70 -14.47 0.40 10.72
CA PHE A 70 -14.16 1.75 10.24
C PHE A 70 -12.67 1.93 9.90
N LEU A 71 -11.75 1.21 10.57
CA LEU A 71 -10.31 1.27 10.27
C LEU A 71 -9.98 0.60 8.93
N ALA A 72 -10.63 -0.52 8.60
CA ALA A 72 -10.54 -1.11 7.27
C ALA A 72 -11.06 -0.13 6.20
N PHE A 73 -12.19 0.53 6.45
CA PHE A 73 -12.69 1.59 5.55
C PHE A 73 -11.71 2.75 5.37
N LEU A 74 -11.08 3.23 6.45
CA LEU A 74 -10.08 4.30 6.37
C LEU A 74 -8.85 3.86 5.57
N THR A 75 -8.39 2.62 5.75
CA THR A 75 -7.28 2.04 4.98
C THR A 75 -7.62 1.99 3.49
N ILE A 76 -8.79 1.45 3.15
CA ILE A 76 -9.32 1.37 1.78
C ILE A 76 -9.41 2.78 1.18
N ALA A 77 -9.99 3.75 1.90
CA ALA A 77 -10.12 5.13 1.44
C ALA A 77 -8.75 5.75 1.14
N CYS A 78 -7.77 5.58 2.03
CA CYS A 78 -6.41 6.08 1.78
C CYS A 78 -5.82 5.48 0.50
N LEU A 79 -5.95 4.16 0.29
CA LEU A 79 -5.47 3.49 -0.94
C LEU A 79 -6.13 4.02 -2.21
N LEU A 80 -7.45 4.25 -2.19
CA LEU A 80 -8.19 4.82 -3.32
C LEU A 80 -7.71 6.24 -3.63
N PHE A 81 -7.49 7.06 -2.61
CA PHE A 81 -6.99 8.43 -2.78
C PHE A 81 -5.53 8.45 -3.27
N VAL A 82 -4.64 7.59 -2.73
CA VAL A 82 -3.28 7.41 -3.25
C VAL A 82 -3.32 7.04 -4.73
N GLY A 83 -4.21 6.11 -5.11
CA GLY A 83 -4.41 5.74 -6.50
C GLY A 83 -4.86 6.89 -7.39
N ALA A 84 -5.70 7.80 -6.87
CA ALA A 84 -6.27 8.93 -7.59
C ALA A 84 -5.37 10.18 -7.63
N MET A 85 -4.36 10.28 -6.75
CA MET A 85 -3.46 11.44 -6.66
C MET A 85 -2.86 11.90 -8.01
N PRO A 86 -2.48 11.01 -8.94
CA PRO A 86 -1.97 11.39 -10.26
C PRO A 86 -2.94 12.23 -11.10
N LEU A 87 -4.27 12.12 -10.88
CA LEU A 87 -5.26 12.96 -11.56
C LEU A 87 -5.27 14.40 -11.05
N VAL A 88 -4.92 14.58 -9.77
CA VAL A 88 -4.96 15.89 -9.10
C VAL A 88 -3.65 16.63 -9.33
N LYS A 89 -2.52 15.94 -9.23
CA LYS A 89 -1.19 16.49 -9.49
C LYS A 89 -0.30 15.51 -10.23
N ASN A 90 0.36 16.02 -11.27
CA ASN A 90 1.30 15.26 -12.11
C ASN A 90 2.65 14.95 -11.44
N GLU A 91 2.84 15.32 -10.18
CA GLU A 91 4.08 15.13 -9.43
C GLU A 91 3.80 14.57 -8.04
N ARG A 92 4.81 13.89 -7.47
CA ARG A 92 4.76 13.37 -6.10
C ARG A 92 4.68 14.56 -5.13
N ASN A 93 3.51 14.73 -4.52
CA ASN A 93 3.24 15.82 -3.59
C ASN A 93 3.15 15.32 -2.15
N THR A 94 3.31 16.21 -1.18
CA THR A 94 3.16 15.96 0.27
C THR A 94 1.88 15.20 0.59
N LEU A 95 0.76 15.52 -0.09
CA LEU A 95 -0.51 14.82 0.11
C LEU A 95 -0.45 13.33 -0.26
N HIS A 96 0.26 12.96 -1.35
CA HIS A 96 0.45 11.56 -1.73
C HIS A 96 1.22 10.79 -0.66
N ASN A 97 2.28 11.41 -0.12
CA ASN A 97 3.07 10.81 0.95
C ASN A 97 2.25 10.67 2.24
N ILE A 98 1.47 11.70 2.64
CA ILE A 98 0.61 11.64 3.82
C ILE A 98 -0.41 10.49 3.69
N LEU A 99 -1.06 10.37 2.53
CA LEU A 99 -2.03 9.30 2.29
C LEU A 99 -1.38 7.91 2.28
N GLY A 100 -0.17 7.77 1.73
CA GLY A 100 0.59 6.53 1.77
C GLY A 100 0.98 6.13 3.20
N ILE A 101 1.46 7.08 4.00
CA ILE A 101 1.77 6.87 5.43
C ILE A 101 0.50 6.49 6.19
N ALA A 102 -0.60 7.21 5.97
CA ALA A 102 -1.88 6.92 6.62
C ALA A 102 -2.39 5.51 6.26
N ALA A 103 -2.32 5.12 4.98
CA ALA A 103 -2.65 3.76 4.55
C ALA A 103 -1.79 2.72 5.26
N GLY A 104 -0.47 2.95 5.34
CA GLY A 104 0.45 2.08 6.07
C GLY A 104 0.07 1.95 7.54
N VAL A 105 -0.07 3.06 8.26
CA VAL A 105 -0.42 3.07 9.69
C VAL A 105 -1.75 2.39 9.96
N PHE A 106 -2.83 2.77 9.25
CA PHE A 106 -4.14 2.16 9.47
C PHE A 106 -4.13 0.66 9.15
N SER A 107 -3.42 0.24 8.09
CA SER A 107 -3.29 -1.18 7.77
C SER A 107 -2.64 -1.98 8.90
N GLN A 108 -1.60 -1.43 9.53
CA GLN A 108 -0.89 -2.11 10.60
C GLN A 108 -1.67 -2.09 11.92
N VAL A 109 -2.46 -1.03 12.18
CA VAL A 109 -3.44 -1.00 13.28
C VAL A 109 -4.47 -2.11 13.09
N CYS A 110 -5.00 -2.29 11.88
CA CYS A 110 -5.90 -3.40 11.59
C CYS A 110 -5.23 -4.76 11.86
N VAL A 111 -3.98 -4.96 11.42
CA VAL A 111 -3.23 -6.20 11.69
C VAL A 111 -3.07 -6.44 13.20
N ALA A 112 -2.74 -5.42 13.98
CA ALA A 112 -2.60 -5.56 15.43
C ALA A 112 -3.92 -5.89 16.13
N ILE A 113 -5.05 -5.38 15.62
CA ILE A 113 -6.39 -5.72 16.13
C ILE A 113 -6.75 -7.16 15.78
N MET A 114 -6.42 -7.61 14.57
CA MET A 114 -6.67 -8.99 14.13
C MET A 114 -5.78 -10.01 14.86
N TYR A 115 -4.49 -9.69 15.03
CA TYR A 115 -3.49 -10.53 15.68
C TYR A 115 -2.48 -9.68 16.46
N LEU A 116 -2.68 -9.58 17.77
CA LEU A 116 -1.83 -8.76 18.63
C LEU A 116 -0.36 -9.22 18.64
N ASP A 117 -0.12 -10.54 18.51
CA ASP A 117 1.23 -11.11 18.48
C ASP A 117 2.06 -10.64 17.27
N TRP A 118 1.40 -10.11 16.23
CA TRP A 118 2.06 -9.58 15.04
C TRP A 118 2.60 -8.17 15.23
N ILE A 119 2.45 -7.59 16.44
CA ILE A 119 3.06 -6.31 16.79
C ILE A 119 4.60 -6.35 16.70
N ALA A 120 5.24 -7.52 16.75
CA ALA A 120 6.68 -7.64 16.49
C ALA A 120 7.05 -7.15 15.07
N PHE A 121 6.15 -7.33 14.08
CA PHE A 121 6.34 -6.81 12.73
C PHE A 121 6.24 -5.29 12.65
N TRP A 122 5.64 -4.63 13.66
CA TRP A 122 5.65 -3.17 13.73
C TRP A 122 7.03 -2.60 13.97
N GLY A 123 7.87 -3.26 14.78
CA GLY A 123 9.24 -2.82 14.99
C GLY A 123 10.01 -2.75 13.66
N PHE A 124 9.80 -3.75 12.81
CA PHE A 124 10.34 -3.79 11.46
C PHE A 124 9.71 -2.74 10.53
N PHE A 125 8.38 -2.61 10.54
CA PHE A 125 7.66 -1.60 9.76
C PHE A 125 8.08 -0.17 10.13
N LEU A 126 8.14 0.16 11.41
CA LEU A 126 8.55 1.46 11.93
C LEU A 126 10.03 1.73 11.63
N PHE A 127 10.89 0.71 11.66
CA PHE A 127 12.27 0.82 11.22
C PHE A 127 12.37 1.15 9.72
N LEU A 128 11.63 0.45 8.87
CA LEU A 128 11.61 0.70 7.42
C LEU A 128 11.00 2.06 7.08
N ALA A 129 9.88 2.42 7.71
CA ALA A 129 9.27 3.73 7.55
C ALA A 129 10.21 4.83 8.07
N GLY A 130 10.74 4.69 9.28
CA GLY A 130 11.68 5.64 9.90
C GLY A 130 12.93 5.84 9.05
N SER A 131 13.58 4.78 8.59
CA SER A 131 14.76 4.87 7.71
C SER A 131 14.45 5.47 6.33
N SER A 132 13.20 5.43 5.90
CA SER A 132 12.74 6.10 4.67
C SER A 132 12.51 7.61 4.84
N TYR A 133 12.19 8.09 6.06
CA TYR A 133 11.82 9.48 6.33
C TYR A 133 12.83 10.28 7.18
N ILE A 134 13.76 9.62 7.88
CA ILE A 134 14.79 10.23 8.75
C ILE A 134 16.08 10.58 7.95
N GLN A 135 16.00 10.77 6.64
CA GLN A 135 17.11 11.39 5.91
C GLN A 135 17.07 12.92 6.13
N PRO A 136 18.23 13.59 6.33
CA PRO A 136 18.29 15.03 6.65
C PRO A 136 17.56 15.96 5.67
N GLU A 137 17.32 15.49 4.44
CA GLU A 137 16.61 16.22 3.37
C GLU A 137 15.18 15.69 3.11
N GLY A 138 14.78 14.64 3.84
CA GLY A 138 13.62 13.77 3.56
C GLY A 138 12.23 14.33 3.87
N TRP A 139 12.13 15.52 4.46
CA TRP A 139 10.84 16.18 4.67
C TRP A 139 10.41 17.11 3.52
N MET A 140 11.36 17.61 2.70
CA MET A 140 11.07 18.61 1.65
C MET A 140 11.77 18.39 0.31
N GLY A 141 12.22 17.17 0.01
CA GLY A 141 12.43 16.73 -1.35
C GLY A 141 13.79 16.11 -1.60
N ARG A 142 13.76 15.00 -2.34
CA ARG A 142 14.88 14.32 -2.98
C ARG A 142 15.85 13.58 -2.05
N THR A 143 15.35 12.58 -1.33
CA THR A 143 15.92 11.21 -1.32
C THR A 143 15.23 10.43 -0.21
N VAL A 144 14.05 9.92 -0.53
CA VAL A 144 13.55 8.76 0.23
C VAL A 144 14.31 7.57 -0.36
N ASP A 145 14.98 6.76 0.45
CA ASP A 145 15.54 5.49 -0.04
C ASP A 145 14.37 4.61 -0.48
N GLY A 146 14.05 4.67 -1.77
CA GLY A 146 12.86 4.04 -2.32
C GLY A 146 12.81 2.53 -2.06
N LYS A 147 13.96 1.89 -1.86
CA LYS A 147 13.98 0.45 -1.54
C LYS A 147 13.29 0.15 -0.20
N ASN A 148 13.46 1.03 0.79
CA ASN A 148 12.84 0.85 2.12
C ASN A 148 11.34 1.17 2.09
N VAL A 149 10.90 2.11 1.26
CA VAL A 149 9.47 2.39 1.08
C VAL A 149 8.78 1.24 0.37
N LEU A 150 9.32 0.74 -0.74
CA LEU A 150 8.78 -0.43 -1.42
C LEU A 150 8.67 -1.61 -0.46
N LEU A 151 9.73 -1.87 0.32
CA LEU A 151 9.72 -2.96 1.30
C LEU A 151 8.65 -2.74 2.37
N SER A 152 8.48 -1.51 2.86
CA SER A 152 7.43 -1.18 3.84
C SER A 152 6.01 -1.38 3.26
N GLU A 153 5.76 -0.99 2.02
CA GLU A 153 4.47 -1.17 1.34
C GLU A 153 4.17 -2.67 1.14
N LEU A 154 5.17 -3.46 0.72
CA LEU A 154 5.05 -4.90 0.57
C LEU A 154 4.80 -5.60 1.91
N CYS A 155 5.51 -5.20 2.97
CA CYS A 155 5.28 -5.71 4.32
C CYS A 155 3.86 -5.41 4.80
N CYS A 156 3.37 -4.19 4.60
CA CYS A 156 1.98 -3.84 4.93
C CYS A 156 0.98 -4.70 4.18
N PHE A 157 1.18 -4.86 2.87
CA PHE A 157 0.31 -5.68 2.05
C PHE A 157 0.31 -7.15 2.50
N ILE A 158 1.48 -7.76 2.65
CA ILE A 158 1.62 -9.17 3.03
C ILE A 158 1.02 -9.44 4.41
N THR A 159 1.28 -8.56 5.38
CA THR A 159 0.75 -8.72 6.76
C THR A 159 -0.78 -8.61 6.79
N VAL A 160 -1.36 -7.66 6.06
CA VAL A 160 -2.82 -7.54 5.93
C VAL A 160 -3.43 -8.78 5.26
N ILE A 161 -2.89 -9.19 4.11
CA ILE A 161 -3.40 -10.36 3.39
C ILE A 161 -3.28 -11.62 4.26
N GLY A 162 -2.14 -11.81 4.93
CA GLY A 162 -1.91 -12.94 5.83
C GLY A 162 -2.90 -12.96 6.98
N ALA A 163 -3.11 -11.83 7.66
CA ALA A 163 -4.07 -11.73 8.76
C ALA A 163 -5.51 -12.02 8.29
N ILE A 164 -5.93 -11.45 7.16
CA ILE A 164 -7.26 -11.72 6.58
C ILE A 164 -7.41 -13.21 6.25
N LEU A 165 -6.41 -13.83 5.62
CA LEU A 165 -6.47 -15.25 5.26
C LEU A 165 -6.60 -16.16 6.48
N ILE A 166 -5.88 -15.90 7.57
CA ILE A 166 -5.97 -16.73 8.79
C ILE A 166 -7.35 -16.60 9.44
N ILE A 167 -8.00 -15.43 9.37
CA ILE A 167 -9.35 -15.25 9.93
C ILE A 167 -10.43 -15.93 9.07
N LEU A 168 -10.27 -15.91 7.74
CA LEU A 168 -11.30 -16.39 6.81
C LEU A 168 -11.16 -17.87 6.41
N LEU A 169 -10.06 -18.54 6.76
CA LEU A 169 -9.82 -19.97 6.54
C LEU A 169 -10.15 -20.78 7.80
#